data_AF-A0A158PFA2-F1
#
_entry.id   AF-A0A158PFA2-F1
#
_cell.length_a   1.000
_cell.length_b   1.000
_cell.length_c   1.000
_cell.angle_alpha   90.00
_cell.angle_beta   90.00
_cell.angle_gamma   90.00
#
_symmetry.space_group_name_H-M   'P 1'
#
loop_
_entity.id
_entity.type
_entity.pdbx_description
1 polymer ?
#
loop_
_entity_poly.entity_id
_entity_poly.type
_entity_poly.pdbx_seq_one_letter_code
_entity_poly.pdbx_strand_id
1 'polypeptide(L)'
;MFTGIHYVFVLITPILTCEYKAPSKEDVTYAIAEYPEGHRQKREPRSWDWMRIETEYDPTFNILDEEKKEVLEDMITSARDYFESTLKVQRLGSIQLRPACIGEGTVDLNNTYQCSVDCEKRCGGALASVDAPYFAHCSCKYGPCPSMQRNWGGKLRNADFVLFVSVKEQSCGPLTLAFASHCALDQHTQRPIAGHVNICLSAFKSFKAHEISLWEATIKHELIHAFVFSPSLFPLFKGAGEVIKCSANRLAKVRCNLVEDMKAVPDEYDYNIPNLYKNRKGKTVTGHGQVEAGDFCPYYRTYGGVSREDSDTRCTFPGNMNYNNYSLEVFSPTARCFHLEDGIKVKSERGTVKWMHSVGCYETVCKDNRLHIKTQNSKFYPCYQGGQLIHVKKRVHGVGTVTTKIVCPSCTELCGTQYCAPDKNFNGRVGDPTREAIPYHPKFIIMFLVVLTLH
;
A
#
# COMPACT_ATOMS: atom_id res chain seq x y z
N MET A 1 -50.92 34.26 -29.63
CA MET A 1 -51.35 33.44 -28.49
C MET A 1 -51.16 31.99 -28.90
N PHE A 2 -50.15 31.31 -28.32
CA PHE A 2 -49.92 29.85 -28.18
C PHE A 2 -50.06 28.93 -29.43
N THR A 3 -49.22 27.95 -29.75
CA THR A 3 -47.97 27.38 -29.18
C THR A 3 -47.46 26.36 -30.20
N GLY A 4 -46.18 26.41 -30.58
CA GLY A 4 -45.51 25.33 -31.31
C GLY A 4 -44.77 24.43 -30.33
N ILE A 5 -45.13 23.14 -30.27
CA ILE A 5 -44.51 22.14 -29.41
C ILE A 5 -43.14 21.77 -30.00
N HIS A 6 -42.06 22.17 -29.33
CA HIS A 6 -40.72 21.65 -29.61
C HIS A 6 -40.57 20.29 -28.92
N TYR A 7 -40.50 19.22 -29.72
CA TYR A 7 -40.06 17.91 -29.24
C TYR A 7 -38.56 17.98 -28.97
N VAL A 8 -38.19 18.05 -27.68
CA VAL A 8 -36.82 17.83 -27.23
C VAL A 8 -36.59 16.32 -27.23
N PHE A 9 -35.89 15.81 -28.25
CA PHE A 9 -35.32 14.47 -28.20
C PHE A 9 -34.21 14.48 -27.15
N VAL A 10 -34.53 13.98 -25.95
CA VAL A 10 -33.52 13.64 -24.95
C VAL A 10 -32.80 12.41 -25.48
N LEU A 11 -31.59 12.62 -26.01
CA LEU A 11 -30.64 11.54 -26.25
C LEU A 11 -30.28 10.96 -24.87
N ILE A 12 -30.92 9.85 -24.51
CA ILE A 12 -30.49 9.02 -23.39
C ILE A 12 -29.16 8.40 -23.85
N THR A 13 -28.05 9.03 -23.49
CA THR A 13 -26.74 8.38 -23.56
C THR A 13 -26.80 7.19 -22.61
N PRO A 14 -26.65 5.94 -23.09
CA PRO A 14 -26.55 4.81 -22.18
C PRO A 14 -25.34 5.06 -21.30
N ILE A 15 -25.57 5.10 -19.98
CA ILE A 15 -24.49 5.08 -19.01
C ILE A 15 -23.77 3.76 -19.27
N LEU A 16 -22.53 3.83 -19.77
CA LEU A 16 -21.65 2.67 -19.90
C LEU A 16 -21.27 2.26 -18.48
N THR A 17 -22.16 1.55 -17.80
CA THR A 17 -21.87 0.93 -16.51
C THR A 17 -20.85 -0.17 -16.79
N CYS A 18 -19.67 -0.10 -16.18
CA CYS A 18 -18.72 -1.21 -16.19
C CYS A 18 -19.38 -2.39 -15.48
N GLU A 19 -19.78 -3.42 -16.23
CA GLU A 19 -20.37 -4.64 -15.69
C GLU A 19 -19.25 -5.54 -15.17
N TYR A 20 -18.69 -5.19 -14.00
CA TYR A 20 -17.65 -5.99 -13.37
C TYR A 20 -18.20 -7.39 -13.03
N LYS A 21 -17.50 -8.42 -13.52
CA LYS A 21 -17.78 -9.82 -13.18
C LYS A 21 -16.67 -10.36 -12.28
N ALA A 22 -17.04 -10.75 -11.06
CA ALA A 22 -16.10 -11.37 -10.13
C ALA A 22 -15.55 -12.70 -10.69
N PRO A 23 -14.26 -13.02 -10.46
CA PRO A 23 -13.71 -14.30 -10.85
C PRO A 23 -14.38 -15.41 -10.04
N SER A 24 -14.55 -16.59 -10.64
CA SER A 24 -15.04 -17.75 -9.90
C SER A 24 -14.00 -18.22 -8.87
N LYS A 25 -14.42 -19.05 -7.90
CA LYS A 25 -13.47 -19.57 -6.91
C LYS A 25 -12.42 -20.48 -7.56
N GLU A 26 -12.79 -21.11 -8.67
CA GLU A 26 -11.97 -21.99 -9.49
C GLU A 26 -10.95 -21.20 -10.33
N ASP A 27 -11.23 -19.92 -10.62
CA ASP A 27 -10.34 -19.02 -11.36
C ASP A 27 -9.27 -18.34 -10.47
N VAL A 28 -9.44 -18.40 -9.15
CA VAL A 28 -8.51 -17.78 -8.18
C VAL A 28 -7.71 -18.85 -7.44
N THR A 29 -6.40 -18.80 -7.62
CA THR A 29 -5.43 -19.66 -6.93
C THR A 29 -4.63 -18.87 -5.90
N TYR A 30 -3.81 -19.57 -5.10
CA TYR A 30 -2.84 -18.95 -4.22
C TYR A 30 -1.43 -19.16 -4.76
N ALA A 31 -0.66 -18.13 -5.04
CA ALA A 31 0.71 -18.31 -5.47
C ALA A 31 1.69 -18.19 -4.30
N ILE A 32 2.84 -18.85 -4.43
CA ILE A 32 3.91 -18.82 -3.43
C ILE A 32 4.78 -17.60 -3.74
N ALA A 33 4.72 -16.60 -2.85
CA ALA A 33 5.53 -15.40 -2.95
C ALA A 33 6.59 -15.41 -1.86
N GLU A 34 7.86 -15.31 -2.28
CA GLU A 34 8.98 -15.14 -1.35
C GLU A 34 9.31 -13.66 -1.26
N TYR A 35 9.38 -13.15 -0.04
CA TYR A 35 9.87 -11.81 0.22
C TYR A 35 11.39 -11.88 0.43
N PRO A 36 12.15 -10.85 -0.01
CA PRO A 36 13.58 -10.82 0.27
C PRO A 36 13.79 -10.97 1.79
N GLU A 37 14.60 -11.96 2.20
CA GLU A 37 14.94 -12.13 3.59
C GLU A 37 15.73 -10.90 4.04
N GLY A 38 15.07 -9.95 4.70
CA GLY A 38 15.74 -9.15 5.71
C GLY A 38 16.18 -10.14 6.78
N HIS A 39 17.49 -10.36 6.91
CA HIS A 39 18.09 -11.18 7.97
C HIS A 39 17.26 -11.09 9.24
N ARG A 40 16.82 -12.23 9.79
CA ARG A 40 16.06 -12.37 11.04
C ARG A 40 16.54 -11.41 12.14
N GLN A 41 16.04 -10.18 12.11
CA GLN A 41 15.96 -9.26 13.20
C GLN A 41 14.58 -8.63 13.07
N LYS A 42 13.72 -8.91 14.06
CA LYS A 42 12.45 -8.20 14.24
C LYS A 42 12.73 -6.70 14.04
N ARG A 43 12.18 -6.09 12.98
CA ARG A 43 12.05 -4.63 12.72
C ARG A 43 12.82 -4.00 11.53
N GLU A 44 13.10 -4.69 10.42
CA GLU A 44 13.34 -3.93 9.17
C GLU A 44 12.00 -3.41 8.59
N PRO A 45 11.91 -2.13 8.17
CA PRO A 45 10.75 -1.63 7.44
C PRO A 45 10.63 -2.36 6.11
N ARG A 46 9.42 -2.85 5.78
CA ARG A 46 9.11 -3.40 4.45
C ARG A 46 9.59 -2.42 3.38
N SER A 47 10.54 -2.81 2.52
CA SER A 47 11.02 -1.95 1.44
C SER A 47 9.91 -1.79 0.40
N TRP A 48 9.23 -0.65 0.44
CA TRP A 48 8.27 -0.24 -0.56
C TRP A 48 9.02 0.37 -1.74
N ASP A 49 8.77 -0.14 -2.93
CA ASP A 49 9.44 0.30 -4.15
C ASP A 49 8.51 0.13 -5.37
N TRP A 50 8.85 0.77 -6.49
CA TRP A 50 8.06 0.81 -7.72
C TRP A 50 7.74 -0.58 -8.24
N MET A 51 6.47 -0.91 -8.48
CA MET A 51 6.03 -2.25 -8.90
C MET A 51 6.74 -2.73 -10.17
N ARG A 52 7.09 -4.02 -10.24
CA ARG A 52 7.51 -4.70 -11.48
C ARG A 52 6.40 -5.64 -11.96
N ILE A 53 6.08 -5.57 -13.23
CA ILE A 53 5.02 -6.35 -13.87
C ILE A 53 5.63 -7.16 -15.01
N GLU A 54 5.59 -8.48 -14.89
CA GLU A 54 5.91 -9.38 -16.00
C GLU A 54 4.66 -9.56 -16.87
N THR A 55 4.77 -9.41 -18.18
CA THR A 55 3.64 -9.57 -19.11
C THR A 55 3.76 -10.89 -19.87
N GLU A 56 2.67 -11.66 -19.91
CA GLU A 56 2.55 -12.92 -20.62
C GLU A 56 1.42 -12.85 -21.64
N TYR A 57 1.69 -13.20 -22.89
CA TYR A 57 0.71 -13.13 -23.96
C TYR A 57 0.18 -14.52 -24.29
N ASP A 58 -1.14 -14.69 -24.21
CA ASP A 58 -1.83 -15.91 -24.62
C ASP A 58 -1.68 -16.11 -26.15
N PRO A 59 -1.62 -17.37 -26.64
CA PRO A 59 -1.54 -17.64 -28.08
C PRO A 59 -2.62 -16.96 -28.94
N THR A 60 -3.80 -16.64 -28.39
CA THR A 60 -4.85 -15.91 -29.11
C THR A 60 -4.46 -14.49 -29.50
N PHE A 61 -3.39 -13.95 -28.92
CA PHE A 61 -2.80 -12.69 -29.34
C PHE A 61 -2.32 -12.72 -30.80
N ASN A 62 -1.93 -13.89 -31.31
CA ASN A 62 -1.50 -14.09 -32.71
C ASN A 62 -2.66 -14.18 -33.72
N ILE A 63 -3.93 -14.04 -33.28
CA ILE A 63 -5.09 -13.98 -34.17
C ILE A 63 -5.25 -12.58 -34.80
N LEU A 64 -4.62 -11.57 -34.20
CA LEU A 64 -4.56 -10.22 -34.73
C LEU A 64 -3.61 -10.17 -35.94
N ASP A 65 -3.87 -9.24 -36.86
CA ASP A 65 -2.86 -8.86 -37.87
C ASP A 65 -1.70 -8.11 -37.21
N GLU A 66 -0.55 -8.05 -37.89
CA GLU A 66 0.67 -7.48 -37.31
C GLU A 66 0.50 -6.02 -36.88
N GLU A 67 -0.24 -5.20 -37.65
CA GLU A 67 -0.50 -3.80 -37.29
C GLU A 67 -1.29 -3.68 -35.98
N LYS A 68 -2.39 -4.42 -35.85
CA LYS A 68 -3.22 -4.42 -34.63
C LYS A 68 -2.47 -5.03 -33.46
N LYS A 69 -1.64 -6.04 -33.72
CA LYS A 69 -0.82 -6.70 -32.71
C LYS A 69 0.19 -5.72 -32.12
N GLU A 70 0.98 -5.03 -32.95
CA GLU A 70 1.92 -4.00 -32.51
C GLU A 70 1.23 -2.91 -31.70
N VAL A 71 0.09 -2.39 -32.20
CA VAL A 71 -0.68 -1.36 -31.48
C VAL A 71 -1.15 -1.84 -30.11
N LEU A 72 -1.61 -3.09 -30.00
CA LEU A 72 -2.04 -3.63 -28.71
C LEU A 72 -0.86 -3.87 -27.76
N GLU A 73 0.28 -4.35 -28.25
CA GLU A 73 1.50 -4.49 -27.45
C GLU A 73 1.96 -3.15 -26.89
N ASP A 74 1.92 -2.09 -27.69
CA ASP A 74 2.24 -0.72 -27.27
C ASP A 74 1.27 -0.20 -26.20
N MET A 75 -0.04 -0.42 -26.37
CA MET A 75 -1.05 -0.02 -25.38
C MET A 75 -0.88 -0.75 -24.05
N ILE A 76 -0.61 -2.06 -24.09
CA ILE A 76 -0.34 -2.86 -22.89
C ILE A 76 0.95 -2.39 -22.21
N THR A 77 1.98 -2.10 -22.99
CA THR A 77 3.26 -1.56 -22.49
C THR A 77 3.08 -0.19 -21.83
N SER A 78 2.36 0.72 -22.47
CA SER A 78 1.99 2.04 -21.93
C SER A 78 1.23 1.93 -20.62
N ALA A 79 0.25 1.01 -20.54
CA ALA A 79 -0.50 0.76 -19.32
C ALA A 79 0.37 0.15 -18.21
N ARG A 80 1.21 -0.84 -18.53
CA ARG A 80 2.18 -1.44 -17.61
C ARG A 80 3.09 -0.37 -17.00
N ASP A 81 3.77 0.40 -17.84
CA ASP A 81 4.76 1.40 -17.42
C ASP A 81 4.13 2.50 -16.57
N TYR A 82 2.88 2.87 -16.86
CA TYR A 82 2.09 3.76 -16.01
C TYR A 82 1.96 3.21 -14.58
N PHE A 83 1.64 1.93 -14.40
CA PHE A 83 1.49 1.35 -13.07
C PHE A 83 2.82 1.09 -12.37
N GLU A 84 3.86 0.68 -13.10
CA GLU A 84 5.22 0.55 -12.54
C GLU A 84 5.73 1.88 -11.98
N SER A 85 5.41 3.01 -12.62
CA SER A 85 5.80 4.35 -12.19
C SER A 85 4.83 5.03 -11.22
N THR A 86 3.66 4.44 -10.96
CA THR A 86 2.63 5.03 -10.09
C THR A 86 2.44 4.26 -8.78
N LEU A 87 2.57 2.93 -8.81
CA LEU A 87 2.29 2.07 -7.66
C LEU A 87 3.58 1.60 -7.00
N LYS A 88 3.69 1.83 -5.68
CA LYS A 88 4.72 1.21 -4.85
C LYS A 88 4.17 0.00 -4.13
N VAL A 89 4.96 -1.05 -4.08
CA VAL A 89 4.61 -2.33 -3.47
C VAL A 89 5.72 -2.82 -2.56
N GLN A 90 5.37 -3.69 -1.61
CA GLN A 90 6.39 -4.48 -0.92
C GLN A 90 7.00 -5.45 -1.95
N ARG A 91 8.29 -5.28 -2.24
CA ARG A 91 9.01 -6.09 -3.24
C ARG A 91 8.95 -7.58 -2.92
N LEU A 92 8.77 -8.37 -3.97
CA LEU A 92 8.92 -9.82 -3.95
C LEU A 92 10.34 -10.19 -4.39
N GLY A 93 10.92 -11.19 -3.73
CA GLY A 93 12.14 -11.86 -4.13
C GLY A 93 11.88 -12.85 -5.25
N SER A 94 10.74 -13.56 -5.18
CA SER A 94 10.26 -14.39 -6.29
C SER A 94 8.77 -14.74 -6.21
N ILE A 95 8.19 -15.10 -7.35
CA ILE A 95 6.82 -15.59 -7.52
C ILE A 95 6.86 -17.03 -8.08
N GLN A 96 6.06 -17.92 -7.52
CA GLN A 96 5.73 -19.21 -8.14
C GLN A 96 4.21 -19.36 -8.22
N LEU A 97 3.69 -19.39 -9.44
CA LEU A 97 2.26 -19.55 -9.71
C LEU A 97 1.85 -21.01 -9.59
N ARG A 98 0.57 -21.24 -9.28
CA ARG A 98 -0.02 -22.58 -9.30
C ARG A 98 -0.61 -22.87 -10.68
N PRO A 99 -0.47 -24.10 -11.21
CA PRO A 99 -1.21 -24.50 -12.39
C PRO A 99 -2.72 -24.55 -12.11
N ALA A 100 -3.53 -24.36 -13.14
CA ALA A 100 -4.95 -24.66 -13.09
C ALA A 100 -5.17 -26.14 -13.45
N CYS A 101 -5.95 -26.86 -12.64
CA CYS A 101 -6.36 -28.23 -12.97
C CYS A 101 -7.61 -28.22 -13.86
N ILE A 102 -7.62 -29.09 -14.86
CA ILE A 102 -8.85 -29.53 -15.52
C ILE A 102 -9.42 -30.71 -14.71
N GLY A 103 -10.61 -30.51 -14.15
CA GLY A 103 -11.25 -31.43 -13.21
C GLY A 103 -10.76 -31.24 -11.76
N GLU A 104 -10.98 -32.25 -10.91
CA GLU A 104 -10.53 -32.21 -9.52
C GLU A 104 -9.01 -32.20 -9.42
N GLY A 105 -8.49 -31.38 -8.50
CA GLY A 105 -7.07 -31.25 -8.22
C GLY A 105 -6.77 -31.36 -6.73
N THR A 106 -5.70 -32.06 -6.38
CA THR A 106 -5.17 -32.14 -5.01
C THR A 106 -3.69 -31.75 -4.99
N VAL A 107 -3.23 -31.18 -3.88
CA VAL A 107 -1.81 -30.84 -3.70
C VAL A 107 -1.17 -31.91 -2.83
N ASP A 108 -0.05 -32.46 -3.25
CA ASP A 108 0.71 -33.43 -2.46
C ASP A 108 1.64 -32.74 -1.43
N LEU A 109 2.33 -33.55 -0.62
CA LEU A 109 3.28 -33.06 0.39
C LEU A 109 4.51 -32.36 -0.21
N ASN A 110 4.81 -32.61 -1.48
CA ASN A 110 5.91 -31.99 -2.22
C ASN A 110 5.47 -30.75 -3.01
N ASN A 111 4.26 -30.24 -2.75
CA ASN A 111 3.68 -29.10 -3.44
C ASN A 111 3.52 -29.32 -4.96
N THR A 112 3.39 -30.59 -5.37
CA THR A 112 3.04 -31.00 -6.73
C THR A 112 1.52 -31.11 -6.84
N TYR A 113 0.97 -30.48 -7.88
CA TYR A 113 -0.45 -30.51 -8.19
C TYR A 113 -0.78 -31.81 -8.92
N GLN A 114 -1.68 -32.59 -8.36
CA GLN A 114 -2.19 -33.80 -8.97
C GLN A 114 -3.59 -33.56 -9.51
N CYS A 115 -3.69 -33.33 -10.82
CA CYS A 115 -4.96 -33.07 -11.49
C CYS A 115 -5.57 -34.39 -12.03
N SER A 116 -6.89 -34.44 -12.07
CA SER A 116 -7.60 -35.64 -12.55
C SER A 116 -7.50 -35.82 -14.06
N VAL A 117 -7.61 -34.74 -14.84
CA VAL A 117 -7.62 -34.80 -16.32
C VAL A 117 -6.35 -34.19 -16.92
N ASP A 118 -6.11 -32.91 -16.66
CA ASP A 118 -5.00 -32.17 -17.24
C ASP A 118 -4.60 -30.99 -16.34
N CYS A 119 -3.49 -30.35 -16.65
CA CYS A 119 -3.11 -29.09 -16.03
C CYS A 119 -2.55 -28.09 -17.03
N GLU A 120 -2.92 -26.84 -16.78
CA GLU A 120 -2.57 -25.72 -17.63
C GLU A 120 -1.88 -24.63 -16.82
N LYS A 121 -0.73 -24.17 -17.32
CA LYS A 121 -0.16 -22.88 -16.92
C LYS A 121 -1.05 -21.75 -17.43
N ARG A 122 -1.97 -21.29 -16.60
CA ARG A 122 -2.91 -20.23 -16.97
C ARG A 122 -3.28 -19.34 -15.79
N CYS A 123 -3.85 -18.20 -16.13
CA CYS A 123 -4.40 -17.23 -15.21
C CYS A 123 -5.78 -16.80 -15.73
N GLY A 124 -6.84 -17.18 -15.01
CA GLY A 124 -8.20 -17.13 -15.54
C GLY A 124 -8.28 -17.91 -16.86
N GLY A 125 -8.78 -17.27 -17.90
CA GLY A 125 -8.87 -17.86 -19.25
C GLY A 125 -7.59 -17.76 -20.09
N ALA A 126 -6.52 -17.11 -19.63
CA ALA A 126 -5.33 -16.83 -20.43
C ALA A 126 -4.17 -17.81 -20.15
N LEU A 127 -3.64 -18.44 -21.19
CA LEU A 127 -2.53 -19.39 -21.13
C LEU A 127 -1.18 -18.67 -21.10
N ALA A 128 -0.24 -19.23 -20.33
CA ALA A 128 1.17 -18.85 -20.35
C ALA A 128 1.91 -19.52 -21.51
N SER A 129 3.14 -19.06 -21.77
CA SER A 129 4.09 -19.82 -22.59
C SER A 129 4.27 -21.26 -22.09
N VAL A 130 4.38 -22.22 -23.02
CA VAL A 130 4.61 -23.65 -22.71
C VAL A 130 5.88 -23.86 -21.87
N ASP A 131 6.86 -22.97 -22.03
CA ASP A 131 8.16 -23.01 -21.35
C ASP A 131 8.25 -22.09 -20.13
N ALA A 132 7.17 -21.40 -19.75
CA ALA A 132 7.13 -20.46 -18.62
C ALA A 132 7.65 -21.13 -17.33
N PRO A 133 8.80 -20.70 -16.77
CA PRO A 133 9.55 -21.50 -15.80
C PRO A 133 9.10 -21.30 -14.36
N TYR A 134 7.99 -20.63 -14.10
CA TYR A 134 7.61 -20.14 -12.77
C TYR A 134 6.30 -20.71 -12.23
N PHE A 135 5.84 -21.82 -12.79
CA PHE A 135 4.70 -22.57 -12.28
C PHE A 135 5.15 -23.77 -11.45
N ALA A 136 4.42 -24.06 -10.36
CA ALA A 136 4.65 -25.22 -9.51
C ALA A 136 4.45 -26.55 -10.28
N HIS A 137 5.10 -27.63 -9.83
CA HIS A 137 4.99 -28.94 -10.48
C HIS A 137 3.56 -29.43 -10.61
N CYS A 138 3.28 -30.11 -11.73
CA CYS A 138 2.02 -30.76 -11.99
C CYS A 138 2.22 -32.22 -12.43
N SER A 139 1.27 -33.08 -12.06
CA SER A 139 1.11 -34.46 -12.52
C SER A 139 -0.38 -34.78 -12.73
N CYS A 140 -0.68 -35.77 -13.58
CA CYS A 140 -2.05 -36.22 -13.83
C CYS A 140 -2.29 -37.62 -13.26
N LYS A 141 -3.49 -37.88 -12.74
CA LYS A 141 -3.82 -39.15 -12.04
C LYS A 141 -3.76 -40.38 -12.96
N TYR A 142 -4.19 -40.22 -14.22
CA TYR A 142 -4.40 -41.36 -15.14
C TYR A 142 -3.35 -41.46 -16.25
N GLY A 143 -2.13 -40.95 -16.02
CA GLY A 143 -1.02 -41.01 -16.97
C GLY A 143 -0.38 -39.63 -17.22
N PRO A 144 0.36 -39.47 -18.33
CA PRO A 144 0.91 -38.17 -18.69
C PRO A 144 -0.22 -37.18 -18.99
N CYS A 145 -0.05 -35.93 -18.55
CA CYS A 145 -1.00 -34.87 -18.84
C CYS A 145 -1.11 -34.62 -20.36
N PRO A 146 -2.33 -34.47 -20.91
CA PRO A 146 -2.53 -34.18 -22.33
C PRO A 146 -1.76 -32.94 -22.82
N SER A 147 -1.75 -31.87 -22.02
CA SER A 147 -1.03 -30.65 -22.33
C SER A 147 0.48 -30.84 -22.15
N MET A 148 1.24 -30.80 -23.26
CA MET A 148 2.70 -30.90 -23.23
C MET A 148 3.37 -29.58 -22.83
N GLN A 149 3.28 -29.21 -21.55
CA GLN A 149 3.97 -28.05 -20.97
C GLN A 149 5.27 -28.48 -20.25
N ARG A 150 6.33 -27.67 -20.37
CA ARG A 150 7.70 -27.99 -19.91
C ARG A 150 8.15 -27.07 -18.78
N ASN A 151 9.36 -27.22 -18.24
CA ASN A 151 9.97 -26.27 -17.27
C ASN A 151 9.11 -25.98 -16.03
N TRP A 152 8.58 -27.02 -15.40
CA TRP A 152 7.86 -26.90 -14.14
C TRP A 152 8.82 -26.73 -12.94
N GLY A 153 8.32 -26.14 -11.86
CA GLY A 153 8.97 -26.10 -10.54
C GLY A 153 9.89 -24.91 -10.29
N GLY A 154 10.12 -24.03 -11.27
CA GLY A 154 10.95 -22.84 -11.06
C GLY A 154 10.17 -21.67 -10.46
N LYS A 155 10.83 -20.50 -10.46
CA LYS A 155 10.35 -19.28 -9.82
C LYS A 155 10.69 -18.06 -10.67
N LEU A 156 9.77 -17.12 -10.78
CA LEU A 156 9.98 -15.85 -11.45
C LEU A 156 10.64 -14.89 -10.46
N ARG A 157 11.80 -14.34 -10.84
CA ARG A 157 12.47 -13.28 -10.09
C ARG A 157 12.25 -11.97 -10.82
N ASN A 158 12.50 -10.86 -10.13
CA ASN A 158 12.37 -9.52 -10.69
C ASN A 158 10.95 -9.11 -11.13
N ALA A 159 9.92 -9.77 -10.61
CA ALA A 159 8.53 -9.38 -10.80
C ALA A 159 7.83 -9.32 -9.45
N ASP A 160 6.87 -8.39 -9.34
CA ASP A 160 5.99 -8.26 -8.17
C ASP A 160 4.53 -8.58 -8.53
N PHE A 161 4.25 -8.77 -9.82
CA PHE A 161 2.97 -9.19 -10.39
C PHE A 161 3.18 -9.79 -11.78
N VAL A 162 2.36 -10.77 -12.18
CA VAL A 162 2.33 -11.33 -13.53
C VAL A 162 1.00 -11.01 -14.20
N LEU A 163 1.05 -10.29 -15.32
CA LEU A 163 -0.10 -9.88 -16.11
C LEU A 163 -0.25 -10.79 -17.34
N PHE A 164 -1.37 -11.49 -17.43
CA PHE A 164 -1.71 -12.30 -18.59
C PHE A 164 -2.61 -11.53 -19.55
N VAL A 165 -2.28 -11.51 -20.83
CA VAL A 165 -3.01 -10.76 -21.86
C VAL A 165 -3.58 -11.75 -22.86
N SER A 166 -4.89 -11.72 -23.06
CA SER A 166 -5.56 -12.53 -24.06
C SER A 166 -6.44 -11.70 -24.99
N VAL A 167 -6.69 -12.22 -26.18
CA VAL A 167 -7.65 -11.66 -27.13
C VAL A 167 -8.70 -12.73 -27.44
N LYS A 168 -9.86 -12.66 -26.78
CA LYS A 168 -10.93 -13.68 -26.90
C LYS A 168 -12.28 -12.99 -26.90
N GLU A 169 -13.22 -13.53 -27.67
CA GLU A 169 -14.61 -13.06 -27.68
C GLU A 169 -15.45 -13.70 -26.56
N GLN A 170 -14.96 -14.81 -25.99
CA GLN A 170 -15.67 -15.51 -24.94
C GLN A 170 -15.80 -14.61 -23.69
N SER A 171 -17.03 -14.46 -23.20
CA SER A 171 -17.39 -13.58 -22.07
C SER A 171 -17.37 -12.07 -22.37
N CYS A 172 -17.23 -11.67 -23.63
CA CYS A 172 -17.47 -10.29 -24.06
C CYS A 172 -18.95 -10.03 -24.28
N GLY A 173 -19.50 -9.03 -23.60
CA GLY A 173 -20.83 -8.49 -23.91
C GLY A 173 -20.80 -7.58 -25.15
N PRO A 174 -21.96 -7.18 -25.69
CA PRO A 174 -22.03 -6.36 -26.91
C PRO A 174 -21.31 -5.01 -26.82
N LEU A 175 -21.11 -4.48 -25.61
CA LEU A 175 -20.47 -3.20 -25.33
C LEU A 175 -19.14 -3.34 -24.57
N THR A 176 -18.70 -4.57 -24.30
CA THR A 176 -17.47 -4.82 -23.54
C THR A 176 -16.26 -4.67 -24.46
N LEU A 177 -15.38 -3.71 -24.15
CA LEU A 177 -14.12 -3.54 -24.88
C LEU A 177 -13.03 -4.48 -24.36
N ALA A 178 -12.95 -4.59 -23.04
CA ALA A 178 -12.03 -5.46 -22.32
C ALA A 178 -12.63 -5.81 -20.96
N PHE A 179 -12.07 -6.83 -20.32
CA PHE A 179 -12.33 -7.13 -18.91
C PHE A 179 -11.09 -7.69 -18.26
N ALA A 180 -10.92 -7.48 -16.96
CA ALA A 180 -9.80 -8.04 -16.21
C ALA A 180 -10.18 -8.54 -14.83
N SER A 181 -9.35 -9.44 -14.31
CA SER A 181 -9.48 -9.94 -12.95
C SER A 181 -8.16 -10.44 -12.39
N HIS A 182 -8.13 -10.64 -11.07
CA HIS A 182 -7.03 -11.32 -10.40
C HIS A 182 -7.25 -12.84 -10.48
N CYS A 183 -6.16 -13.59 -10.61
CA CYS A 183 -6.21 -15.07 -10.67
C CYS A 183 -5.27 -15.73 -9.66
N ALA A 184 -4.36 -14.98 -9.05
CA ALA A 184 -3.50 -15.51 -8.01
C ALA A 184 -3.28 -14.49 -6.88
N LEU A 185 -3.50 -14.95 -5.66
CA LEU A 185 -3.23 -14.20 -4.44
C LEU A 185 -2.00 -14.75 -3.72
N ASP A 186 -1.21 -13.91 -3.08
CA ASP A 186 -0.20 -14.38 -2.14
C ASP A 186 -0.87 -15.13 -0.99
N GLN A 187 -0.46 -16.38 -0.78
CA GLN A 187 -0.95 -17.25 0.28
C GLN A 187 -0.91 -16.58 1.67
N HIS A 188 0.08 -15.72 1.95
CA HIS A 188 0.27 -15.11 3.26
C HIS A 188 -0.39 -13.73 3.39
N THR A 189 -0.15 -12.83 2.45
CA THR A 189 -0.65 -11.45 2.56
C THR A 189 -2.03 -11.26 1.93
N GLN A 190 -2.52 -12.21 1.14
CA GLN A 190 -3.73 -12.13 0.32
C GLN A 190 -3.67 -11.01 -0.73
N ARG A 191 -2.47 -10.52 -1.05
CA ARG A 191 -2.23 -9.54 -2.10
C ARG A 191 -2.33 -10.20 -3.48
N PRO A 192 -2.98 -9.59 -4.47
CA PRO A 192 -2.89 -10.04 -5.86
C PRO A 192 -1.45 -10.04 -6.38
N ILE A 193 -1.03 -11.17 -6.94
CA ILE A 193 0.30 -11.40 -7.51
C ILE A 193 0.26 -11.91 -8.95
N ALA A 194 -0.91 -12.30 -9.45
CA ALA A 194 -1.16 -12.41 -10.88
C ALA A 194 -2.63 -12.10 -11.21
N GLY A 195 -2.84 -11.63 -12.43
CA GLY A 195 -4.15 -11.34 -12.98
C GLY A 195 -4.11 -11.35 -14.50
N HIS A 196 -5.27 -11.30 -15.12
CA HIS A 196 -5.40 -11.30 -16.56
C HIS A 196 -6.22 -10.11 -17.04
N VAL A 197 -5.95 -9.68 -18.26
CA VAL A 197 -6.80 -8.78 -19.05
C VAL A 197 -7.14 -9.47 -20.36
N ASN A 198 -8.42 -9.51 -20.69
CA ASN A 198 -8.91 -10.00 -21.97
C ASN A 198 -9.42 -8.83 -22.81
N ILE A 199 -8.93 -8.75 -24.04
CA ILE A 199 -9.37 -7.79 -25.05
C ILE A 199 -10.41 -8.47 -25.94
N CYS A 200 -11.57 -7.82 -26.13
CA CYS A 200 -12.64 -8.37 -26.97
C CYS A 200 -12.26 -8.22 -28.45
N LEU A 201 -12.21 -9.35 -29.15
CA LEU A 201 -11.65 -9.45 -30.50
C LEU A 201 -12.45 -8.62 -31.50
N SER A 202 -13.77 -8.71 -31.45
CA SER A 202 -14.67 -7.98 -32.35
C SER A 202 -14.52 -6.46 -32.19
N ALA A 203 -14.54 -5.99 -30.94
CA ALA A 203 -14.35 -4.59 -30.58
C ALA A 203 -12.99 -4.08 -31.07
N PHE A 204 -11.90 -4.80 -30.78
CA PHE A 204 -10.55 -4.37 -31.14
C PHE A 204 -10.25 -4.45 -32.64
N LYS A 205 -10.87 -5.40 -33.37
CA LYS A 205 -10.80 -5.41 -34.85
C LYS A 205 -11.47 -4.18 -35.45
N SER A 206 -12.61 -3.75 -34.89
CA SER A 206 -13.36 -2.59 -35.38
C SER A 206 -12.80 -1.22 -34.94
N PHE A 207 -11.85 -1.21 -34.02
CA PHE A 207 -11.23 -0.01 -33.44
C PHE A 207 -10.53 0.87 -34.49
N LYS A 208 -10.60 2.19 -34.30
CA LYS A 208 -9.98 3.22 -35.14
C LYS A 208 -8.93 4.03 -34.38
N ALA A 209 -7.91 4.50 -35.08
CA ALA A 209 -6.75 5.21 -34.48
C ALA A 209 -7.09 6.42 -33.57
N HIS A 210 -8.21 7.13 -33.80
CA HIS A 210 -8.58 8.26 -32.92
C HIS A 210 -9.10 7.82 -31.55
N GLU A 211 -9.42 6.52 -31.38
CA GLU A 211 -9.89 5.94 -30.13
C GLU A 211 -8.73 5.42 -29.26
N ILE A 212 -7.46 5.62 -29.66
CA ILE A 212 -6.27 5.10 -28.94
C ILE A 212 -6.34 5.47 -27.46
N SER A 213 -6.59 6.75 -27.16
CA SER A 213 -6.67 7.24 -25.78
C SER A 213 -7.79 6.56 -24.97
N LEU A 214 -8.91 6.22 -25.62
CA LEU A 214 -10.02 5.52 -24.97
C LEU A 214 -9.61 4.08 -24.62
N TRP A 215 -8.94 3.39 -25.53
CA TRP A 215 -8.45 2.03 -25.30
C TRP A 215 -7.35 1.99 -24.24
N GLU A 216 -6.41 2.93 -24.24
CA GLU A 216 -5.41 3.04 -23.17
C GLU A 216 -6.06 3.27 -21.80
N ALA A 217 -7.05 4.17 -21.73
CA ALA A 217 -7.79 4.41 -20.50
C ALA A 217 -8.57 3.17 -20.03
N THR A 218 -9.17 2.44 -20.97
CA THR A 218 -9.91 1.20 -20.72
C THR A 218 -8.97 0.11 -20.20
N ILE A 219 -7.84 -0.13 -20.85
CA ILE A 219 -6.85 -1.12 -20.39
C ILE A 219 -6.37 -0.76 -18.99
N LYS A 220 -6.05 0.52 -18.72
CA LYS A 220 -5.66 0.96 -17.38
C LYS A 220 -6.76 0.72 -16.34
N HIS A 221 -8.02 1.01 -16.68
CA HIS A 221 -9.19 0.74 -15.85
C HIS A 221 -9.30 -0.76 -15.53
N GLU A 222 -9.17 -1.62 -16.54
CA GLU A 222 -9.24 -3.07 -16.34
C GLU A 222 -8.08 -3.60 -15.48
N LEU A 223 -6.84 -3.17 -15.74
CA LEU A 223 -5.69 -3.59 -14.92
C LEU A 223 -5.85 -3.23 -13.44
N ILE A 224 -6.52 -2.12 -13.14
CA ILE A 224 -6.84 -1.72 -11.76
C ILE A 224 -7.71 -2.77 -11.05
N HIS A 225 -8.67 -3.39 -11.74
CA HIS A 225 -9.47 -4.50 -11.20
C HIS A 225 -8.59 -5.72 -10.89
N ALA A 226 -7.61 -6.04 -11.75
CA ALA A 226 -6.68 -7.13 -11.50
C ALA A 226 -5.73 -6.87 -10.31
N PHE A 227 -5.40 -5.61 -10.01
CA PHE A 227 -4.49 -5.28 -8.91
C PHE A 227 -5.16 -5.18 -7.55
N VAL A 228 -6.30 -4.50 -7.48
CA VAL A 228 -6.82 -4.07 -6.18
C VAL A 228 -8.30 -3.70 -6.21
N PHE A 229 -8.78 -2.92 -7.19
CA PHE A 229 -10.11 -2.31 -7.09
C PHE A 229 -11.22 -3.20 -7.63
N SER A 230 -11.43 -4.34 -6.98
CA SER A 230 -12.52 -5.27 -7.32
C SER A 230 -13.34 -5.65 -6.10
N PRO A 231 -14.69 -5.74 -6.22
CA PRO A 231 -15.58 -6.23 -5.17
C PRO A 231 -15.10 -7.48 -4.42
N SER A 232 -14.53 -8.46 -5.13
CA SER A 232 -13.99 -9.70 -4.57
C SER A 232 -12.67 -9.53 -3.78
N LEU A 233 -11.91 -8.47 -4.05
CA LEU A 233 -10.65 -8.16 -3.37
C LEU A 233 -10.85 -7.26 -2.16
N PHE A 234 -11.92 -6.47 -2.13
CA PHE A 234 -12.20 -5.54 -1.04
C PHE A 234 -12.21 -6.18 0.35
N PRO A 235 -12.80 -7.37 0.59
CA PRO A 235 -12.72 -8.01 1.91
C PRO A 235 -11.31 -8.37 2.35
N LEU A 236 -10.37 -8.50 1.41
CA LEU A 236 -8.96 -8.80 1.65
C LEU A 236 -8.13 -7.54 1.90
N PHE A 237 -8.71 -6.35 1.69
CA PHE A 237 -8.03 -5.11 2.02
C PHE A 237 -7.75 -5.10 3.51
N LYS A 238 -6.47 -4.98 3.85
CA LYS A 238 -6.07 -4.61 5.21
C LYS A 238 -6.51 -3.16 5.40
N GLY A 239 -7.74 -3.00 5.86
CA GLY A 239 -8.39 -1.71 6.04
C GLY A 239 -7.56 -0.76 6.88
N ALA A 240 -8.01 0.48 6.90
CA ALA A 240 -7.54 1.61 7.69
C ALA A 240 -7.49 1.31 9.21
N GLY A 241 -6.56 0.47 9.68
CA GLY A 241 -6.49 0.05 11.09
C GLY A 241 -6.09 1.19 12.05
N GLU A 242 -5.49 2.26 11.52
CA GLU A 242 -5.14 3.45 12.28
C GLU A 242 -6.07 4.62 11.96
N VAL A 243 -6.69 5.20 12.99
CA VAL A 243 -7.57 6.38 12.83
C VAL A 243 -6.82 7.57 12.19
N ILE A 244 -5.52 7.67 12.47
CA ILE A 244 -4.63 8.69 11.91
C ILE A 244 -3.34 8.01 11.50
N LYS A 245 -2.84 8.30 10.30
CA LYS A 245 -1.52 7.84 9.85
C LYS A 245 -0.77 8.97 9.15
N CYS A 246 0.47 8.74 8.75
CA CYS A 246 1.20 9.69 7.93
C CYS A 246 0.74 9.61 6.46
N SER A 247 0.68 10.76 5.78
CA SER A 247 0.59 10.77 4.32
C SER A 247 1.81 10.07 3.70
N ALA A 248 1.67 9.54 2.49
CA ALA A 248 2.76 8.81 1.82
C ALA A 248 4.03 9.67 1.66
N ASN A 249 3.87 10.98 1.44
CA ASN A 249 4.98 11.94 1.36
C ASN A 249 5.41 12.52 2.73
N ARG A 250 4.81 12.05 3.83
CA ARG A 250 5.01 12.52 5.21
C ARG A 250 4.82 14.01 5.44
N LEU A 251 4.18 14.75 4.53
CA LEU A 251 3.95 16.20 4.71
C LEU A 251 2.77 16.50 5.65
N ALA A 252 1.94 15.50 5.95
CA ALA A 252 0.76 15.68 6.77
C ALA A 252 0.40 14.42 7.56
N LYS A 253 -0.42 14.62 8.60
CA LYS A 253 -1.22 13.56 9.20
C LYS A 253 -2.49 13.41 8.36
N VAL A 254 -2.90 12.18 8.06
CA VAL A 254 -4.14 11.90 7.31
C VAL A 254 -5.10 11.13 8.19
N ARG A 255 -6.39 11.44 8.05
CA ARG A 255 -7.48 10.73 8.75
C ARG A 255 -8.46 10.19 7.71
N CYS A 256 -9.09 9.08 8.03
CA CYS A 256 -10.16 8.54 7.19
C CYS A 256 -11.35 9.51 7.23
N ASN A 257 -11.89 9.86 6.07
CA ASN A 257 -13.06 10.74 5.93
C ASN A 257 -14.41 10.02 6.00
N LEU A 258 -14.42 8.75 6.41
CA LEU A 258 -15.64 7.98 6.60
C LEU A 258 -16.47 8.59 7.74
N VAL A 259 -17.74 8.88 7.46
CA VAL A 259 -18.74 9.26 8.45
C VAL A 259 -19.82 8.20 8.56
N GLU A 260 -20.16 7.87 9.80
CA GLU A 260 -21.29 7.01 10.17
C GLU A 260 -22.58 7.87 10.21
N ASP A 261 -22.92 8.54 9.11
CA ASP A 261 -24.14 9.34 8.98
C ASP A 261 -25.25 8.56 8.24
N MET A 262 -26.50 8.85 8.56
CA MET A 262 -27.70 8.27 7.92
C MET A 262 -28.12 9.02 6.65
N LYS A 263 -27.35 10.01 6.21
CA LYS A 263 -27.65 10.73 4.98
C LYS A 263 -27.59 9.74 3.81
N ALA A 264 -28.71 9.61 3.10
CA ALA A 264 -28.78 8.75 1.92
C ALA A 264 -27.85 9.33 0.84
N VAL A 265 -26.74 8.65 0.59
CA VAL A 265 -25.99 8.81 -0.65
C VAL A 265 -26.68 7.93 -1.71
N PRO A 266 -26.71 8.36 -2.98
CA PRO A 266 -27.15 7.51 -4.08
C PRO A 266 -26.49 6.13 -4.05
N ASP A 267 -27.22 5.09 -4.47
CA ASP A 267 -26.76 3.68 -4.45
C ASP A 267 -25.44 3.48 -5.23
N GLU A 268 -25.22 4.27 -6.28
CA GLU A 268 -23.97 4.30 -7.05
C GLU A 268 -22.73 4.72 -6.24
N TYR A 269 -22.92 5.36 -5.08
CA TYR A 269 -21.86 5.77 -4.15
C TYR A 269 -21.93 5.01 -2.82
N ASP A 270 -22.63 3.88 -2.76
CA ASP A 270 -22.61 2.98 -1.61
C ASP A 270 -21.36 2.08 -1.66
N TYR A 271 -20.31 2.50 -0.96
CA TYR A 271 -19.07 1.74 -0.84
C TYR A 271 -19.07 0.74 0.33
N ASN A 272 -20.19 0.48 0.99
CA ASN A 272 -20.25 -0.32 2.21
C ASN A 272 -20.08 -1.83 1.97
N ILE A 273 -18.83 -2.23 1.77
CA ILE A 273 -18.47 -3.64 1.60
C ILE A 273 -18.44 -4.35 2.96
N PRO A 274 -19.06 -5.53 3.09
CA PRO A 274 -19.05 -6.30 4.33
C PRO A 274 -17.63 -6.50 4.88
N ASN A 275 -17.44 -6.18 6.16
CA ASN A 275 -16.18 -6.31 6.91
C ASN A 275 -15.01 -5.41 6.48
N LEU A 276 -15.20 -4.51 5.51
CA LEU A 276 -14.14 -3.60 5.07
C LEU A 276 -13.89 -2.48 6.09
N TYR A 277 -14.95 -1.76 6.46
CA TYR A 277 -14.87 -0.68 7.44
C TYR A 277 -15.19 -1.22 8.83
N LYS A 278 -14.25 -1.08 9.76
CA LYS A 278 -14.40 -1.52 11.14
C LYS A 278 -13.97 -0.42 12.09
N ASN A 279 -14.71 -0.26 13.17
CA ASN A 279 -14.31 0.63 14.25
C ASN A 279 -13.18 0.01 15.09
N ARG A 280 -12.66 0.77 16.08
CA ARG A 280 -11.60 0.30 16.98
C ARG A 280 -11.95 -0.96 17.79
N LYS A 281 -13.23 -1.31 17.91
CA LYS A 281 -13.70 -2.53 18.58
C LYS A 281 -13.84 -3.71 17.61
N GLY A 282 -13.46 -3.53 16.34
CA GLY A 282 -13.57 -4.55 15.29
C GLY A 282 -14.99 -4.75 14.75
N LYS A 283 -15.97 -3.93 15.17
CA LYS A 283 -17.34 -4.00 14.67
C LYS A 283 -17.42 -3.32 13.30
N THR A 284 -18.10 -3.96 12.34
CA THR A 284 -18.38 -3.39 11.03
C THR A 284 -19.09 -2.03 11.16
N VAL A 285 -18.66 -1.10 10.33
CA VAL A 285 -19.17 0.27 10.23
C VAL A 285 -19.77 0.43 8.84
N THR A 286 -20.90 1.12 8.80
CA THR A 286 -21.55 1.55 7.56
C THR A 286 -21.51 3.08 7.51
N GLY A 287 -21.19 3.64 6.35
CA GLY A 287 -21.07 5.07 6.18
C GLY A 287 -20.62 5.45 4.78
N HIS A 288 -20.28 6.72 4.61
CA HIS A 288 -19.79 7.24 3.34
C HIS A 288 -18.67 8.26 3.58
N GLY A 289 -17.90 8.59 2.55
CA GLY A 289 -16.91 9.67 2.60
C GLY A 289 -17.60 11.04 2.66
N GLN A 290 -17.02 11.99 3.39
CA GLN A 290 -17.60 13.35 3.53
C GLN A 290 -17.48 14.25 2.29
N VAL A 291 -16.73 13.83 1.25
CA VAL A 291 -16.33 14.71 0.14
C VAL A 291 -17.12 14.34 -1.11
N GLU A 292 -18.04 15.21 -1.51
CA GLU A 292 -18.86 15.06 -2.72
C GLU A 292 -18.01 15.00 -3.99
N ALA A 293 -16.99 15.86 -4.12
CA ALA A 293 -16.07 15.84 -5.26
C ALA A 293 -15.15 14.59 -5.32
N GLY A 294 -15.17 13.76 -4.27
CA GLY A 294 -14.54 12.45 -4.27
C GLY A 294 -15.58 11.33 -4.36
N ASP A 295 -16.77 11.63 -4.89
CA ASP A 295 -17.91 10.75 -5.07
C ASP A 295 -18.27 9.99 -3.79
N PHE A 296 -18.13 10.64 -2.63
CA PHE A 296 -18.33 10.04 -1.31
C PHE A 296 -17.45 8.81 -1.02
N CYS A 297 -16.33 8.62 -1.73
CA CYS A 297 -15.37 7.55 -1.43
C CYS A 297 -14.79 7.71 -0.01
N PRO A 298 -14.74 6.64 0.80
CA PRO A 298 -13.98 6.63 2.04
C PRO A 298 -12.47 6.46 1.79
N TYR A 299 -11.67 7.48 2.10
CA TYR A 299 -10.21 7.46 1.98
C TYR A 299 -9.53 8.29 3.06
N TYR A 300 -8.21 8.14 3.17
CA TYR A 300 -7.40 8.98 4.05
C TYR A 300 -7.12 10.31 3.39
N ARG A 301 -7.57 11.41 4.00
CA ARG A 301 -7.32 12.76 3.50
C ARG A 301 -6.60 13.63 4.51
N THR A 302 -5.95 14.67 3.98
CA THR A 302 -5.52 15.81 4.76
C THR A 302 -6.73 16.71 5.03
N TYR A 303 -6.85 17.14 6.27
CA TYR A 303 -7.81 18.15 6.73
C TYR A 303 -7.11 19.51 6.78
N GLY A 304 -7.86 20.57 6.46
CA GLY A 304 -7.36 21.95 6.28
C GLY A 304 -6.64 22.22 4.95
N GLY A 305 -6.56 23.49 4.57
CA GLY A 305 -5.95 23.98 3.33
C GLY A 305 -6.98 24.47 2.29
N VAL A 306 -7.76 23.56 1.70
CA VAL A 306 -8.75 23.86 0.63
C VAL A 306 -10.18 23.97 1.16
N SER A 307 -10.46 23.31 2.28
CA SER A 307 -11.75 23.31 2.98
C SER A 307 -11.64 24.20 4.22
N ARG A 308 -12.70 24.97 4.51
CA ARG A 308 -12.85 25.79 5.74
C ARG A 308 -13.08 24.91 6.98
N GLU A 309 -12.23 23.90 7.18
CA GLU A 309 -12.29 22.97 8.30
C GLU A 309 -11.35 23.46 9.43
N ASP A 310 -11.83 23.44 10.67
CA ASP A 310 -11.13 24.00 11.84
C ASP A 310 -9.86 23.26 12.28
N SER A 311 -9.44 22.19 11.59
CA SER A 311 -8.28 21.38 11.99
C SER A 311 -7.36 21.03 10.83
N ASP A 312 -6.44 21.94 10.52
CA ASP A 312 -5.37 21.68 9.55
C ASP A 312 -4.42 20.58 10.09
N THR A 313 -4.10 19.62 9.24
CA THR A 313 -3.32 18.42 9.61
C THR A 313 -1.96 18.36 8.94
N ARG A 314 -1.60 19.38 8.15
CA ARG A 314 -0.30 19.50 7.49
C ARG A 314 0.77 19.75 8.54
N CYS A 315 1.81 18.93 8.52
CA CYS A 315 2.99 19.16 9.34
C CYS A 315 3.74 20.40 8.87
N THR A 316 3.60 20.75 7.59
CA THR A 316 4.28 21.89 6.97
C THR A 316 3.62 23.25 7.23
N PHE A 317 2.46 23.29 7.89
CA PHE A 317 1.71 24.52 8.13
C PHE A 317 2.02 25.11 9.53
N PRO A 318 2.78 26.22 9.63
CA PRO A 318 3.21 26.76 10.92
C PRO A 318 2.05 27.25 11.80
N GLY A 319 0.88 27.53 11.22
CA GLY A 319 -0.31 27.94 11.99
C GLY A 319 -0.83 26.86 12.95
N ASN A 320 -0.42 25.59 12.78
CA ASN A 320 -0.73 24.50 13.70
C ASN A 320 0.16 24.49 14.96
N MET A 321 1.15 25.37 15.05
CA MET A 321 2.12 25.37 16.12
C MET A 321 1.47 25.73 17.46
N ASN A 322 1.53 24.80 18.42
CA ASN A 322 1.06 25.01 19.78
C ASN A 322 2.16 24.60 20.78
N TYR A 323 2.79 25.59 21.39
CA TYR A 323 3.88 25.37 22.35
C TYR A 323 3.37 24.86 23.69
N ASN A 324 4.22 24.13 24.41
CA ASN A 324 3.93 23.60 25.74
C ASN A 324 2.76 22.61 25.79
N ASN A 325 2.48 21.94 24.67
CA ASN A 325 1.50 20.86 24.62
C ASN A 325 2.15 19.48 24.84
N TYR A 326 1.34 18.48 25.19
CA TYR A 326 1.81 17.12 25.43
C TYR A 326 2.35 16.42 24.18
N SER A 327 2.03 16.88 22.96
CA SER A 327 2.44 16.21 21.71
C SER A 327 3.88 16.51 21.28
N LEU A 328 4.49 17.58 21.81
CA LEU A 328 5.84 18.04 21.47
C LEU A 328 6.09 18.23 19.96
N GLU A 329 5.02 18.43 19.18
CA GLU A 329 5.06 18.52 17.73
C GLU A 329 5.65 19.85 17.26
N VAL A 330 6.38 19.82 16.15
CA VAL A 330 6.87 21.04 15.48
C VAL A 330 6.22 21.11 14.11
N PHE A 331 5.64 22.27 13.80
CA PHE A 331 5.04 22.56 12.51
C PHE A 331 5.88 23.62 11.78
N SER A 332 6.50 23.22 10.68
CA SER A 332 7.43 24.05 9.90
C SER A 332 7.56 23.48 8.48
N PRO A 333 8.05 24.24 7.49
CA PRO A 333 8.27 23.72 6.14
C PRO A 333 9.12 22.43 6.08
N THR A 334 10.01 22.24 7.05
CA THR A 334 10.90 21.08 7.21
C THR A 334 10.30 19.96 8.06
N ALA A 335 9.12 20.16 8.67
CA ALA A 335 8.48 19.16 9.49
C ALA A 335 7.87 18.03 8.64
N ARG A 336 7.97 16.81 9.17
CA ARG A 336 7.42 15.60 8.58
C ARG A 336 6.65 14.80 9.61
N CYS A 337 5.74 13.95 9.13
CA CYS A 337 4.96 13.04 9.95
C CYS A 337 5.75 11.76 10.25
N PHE A 338 5.73 11.34 11.52
CA PHE A 338 6.39 10.15 12.02
C PHE A 338 5.46 9.30 12.86
N HIS A 339 5.69 7.99 12.86
CA HIS A 339 4.98 7.06 13.74
C HIS A 339 5.53 7.15 15.17
N LEU A 340 4.63 6.94 16.14
CA LEU A 340 4.93 6.93 17.55
C LEU A 340 4.71 5.52 18.12
N GLU A 341 5.78 4.86 18.58
CA GLU A 341 5.67 3.57 19.25
C GLU A 341 5.03 3.79 20.64
N ASP A 342 3.94 3.07 20.91
CA ASP A 342 3.13 3.17 22.13
C ASP A 342 2.43 4.52 22.38
N GLY A 343 2.42 5.43 21.41
CA GLY A 343 1.84 6.77 21.57
C GLY A 343 2.52 7.62 22.64
N ILE A 344 1.76 8.52 23.28
CA ILE A 344 2.29 9.56 24.18
C ILE A 344 1.82 9.30 25.61
N LYS A 345 2.75 9.19 26.56
CA LYS A 345 2.47 9.07 28.00
C LYS A 345 2.76 10.40 28.70
N VAL A 346 1.84 10.87 29.52
CA VAL A 346 1.99 12.08 30.32
C VAL A 346 1.87 11.71 31.79
N LYS A 347 2.93 11.95 32.57
CA LYS A 347 2.93 11.79 34.02
C LYS A 347 2.88 13.16 34.68
N SER A 348 1.77 13.47 35.35
CA SER A 348 1.58 14.67 36.15
C SER A 348 1.40 14.31 37.63
N GLU A 349 1.22 15.32 38.48
CA GLU A 349 0.89 15.12 39.90
C GLU A 349 -0.46 14.40 40.08
N ARG A 350 -1.38 14.56 39.11
CA ARG A 350 -2.72 13.94 39.11
C ARG A 350 -2.72 12.49 38.63
N GLY A 351 -1.58 11.97 38.18
CA GLY A 351 -1.46 10.59 37.70
C GLY A 351 -0.81 10.47 36.32
N THR A 352 -0.95 9.30 35.69
CA THR A 352 -0.37 9.00 34.38
C THR A 352 -1.47 8.76 33.35
N VAL A 353 -1.48 9.54 32.27
CA VAL A 353 -2.41 9.42 31.14
C VAL A 353 -1.65 8.95 29.90
N LYS A 354 -2.21 8.01 29.14
CA LYS A 354 -1.67 7.54 27.86
C LYS A 354 -2.59 7.96 26.72
N TRP A 355 -2.10 8.81 25.84
CA TRP A 355 -2.75 9.19 24.59
C TRP A 355 -2.29 8.25 23.46
N MET A 356 -3.24 7.57 22.83
CA MET A 356 -2.96 6.65 21.72
C MET A 356 -2.84 7.41 20.38
N HIS A 357 -1.98 8.43 20.33
CA HIS A 357 -1.62 9.07 19.07
C HIS A 357 -0.59 8.17 18.37
N SER A 358 -0.94 7.63 17.20
CA SER A 358 -0.05 6.77 16.41
C SER A 358 0.98 7.55 15.60
N VAL A 359 0.79 8.86 15.42
CA VAL A 359 1.66 9.72 14.61
C VAL A 359 1.82 11.13 15.18
N GLY A 360 2.91 11.80 14.83
CA GLY A 360 3.18 13.21 15.18
C GLY A 360 4.06 13.93 14.15
N CYS A 361 3.95 15.26 14.10
CA CYS A 361 4.75 16.13 13.24
C CYS A 361 6.04 16.60 13.96
N TYR A 362 7.20 16.36 13.35
CA TYR A 362 8.49 16.74 13.92
C TYR A 362 9.40 17.35 12.87
N GLU A 363 10.27 18.26 13.29
CA GLU A 363 11.21 18.95 12.41
C GLU A 363 12.31 17.99 11.95
N THR A 364 12.74 18.12 10.69
CA THR A 364 13.75 17.24 10.11
C THR A 364 14.88 18.01 9.45
N VAL A 365 16.07 17.41 9.44
CA VAL A 365 17.20 17.88 8.64
C VAL A 365 18.02 16.70 8.15
N CYS A 366 18.45 16.75 6.90
CA CYS A 366 19.40 15.81 6.32
C CYS A 366 20.79 16.44 6.44
N LYS A 367 21.64 15.89 7.30
CA LYS A 367 23.01 16.37 7.53
C LYS A 367 23.91 15.20 7.88
N ASP A 368 25.21 15.33 7.65
CA ASP A 368 26.19 14.28 7.97
C ASP A 368 25.82 12.93 7.32
N ASN A 369 25.28 13.00 6.10
CA ASN A 369 24.73 11.88 5.33
C ASN A 369 23.69 11.06 6.11
N ARG A 370 22.83 11.74 6.89
CA ARG A 370 21.86 11.10 7.77
C ARG A 370 20.63 11.96 8.05
N LEU A 371 19.49 11.31 8.19
CA LEU A 371 18.26 11.93 8.70
C LEU A 371 18.39 12.24 10.19
N HIS A 372 18.00 13.46 10.56
CA HIS A 372 17.89 13.89 11.94
C HIS A 372 16.50 14.45 12.23
N ILE A 373 15.96 14.16 13.41
CA ILE A 373 14.61 14.53 13.84
C ILE A 373 14.67 15.38 15.11
N LYS A 374 13.82 16.40 15.21
CA LYS A 374 13.75 17.31 16.36
C LYS A 374 12.31 17.54 16.81
N THR A 375 12.13 17.52 18.13
CA THR A 375 10.88 17.85 18.83
C THR A 375 10.95 19.27 19.40
N GLN A 376 9.83 19.81 19.90
CA GLN A 376 9.86 21.11 20.59
C GLN A 376 10.89 21.10 21.73
N ASN A 377 11.81 22.06 21.73
CA ASN A 377 12.86 22.22 22.75
C ASN A 377 13.81 21.01 22.88
N SER A 378 14.15 20.29 21.80
CA SER A 378 15.27 19.32 21.79
C SER A 378 16.38 19.75 20.87
N LYS A 379 17.54 19.11 21.06
CA LYS A 379 18.50 18.91 19.96
C LYS A 379 17.91 18.02 18.86
N PHE A 380 18.58 17.99 17.72
CA PHE A 380 18.34 17.00 16.69
C PHE A 380 18.87 15.63 17.12
N TYR A 381 18.08 14.59 16.94
CA TYR A 381 18.45 13.19 17.17
C TYR A 381 18.73 12.50 15.83
N PRO A 382 19.84 11.75 15.69
CA PRO A 382 20.15 11.03 14.46
C PRO A 382 19.33 9.74 14.31
N CYS A 383 18.96 9.42 13.07
CA CYS A 383 18.42 8.12 12.68
C CYS A 383 19.52 7.27 12.01
N TYR A 384 20.04 6.27 12.70
CA TYR A 384 21.10 5.38 12.22
C TYR A 384 20.62 4.31 11.25
N GLN A 385 19.37 3.88 11.40
CA GLN A 385 18.71 2.87 10.58
C GLN A 385 17.19 3.01 10.61
N GLY A 386 16.52 2.42 9.62
CA GLY A 386 15.06 2.28 9.63
C GLY A 386 14.56 1.48 10.85
N GLY A 387 13.45 1.90 11.43
CA GLY A 387 12.84 1.24 12.61
C GLY A 387 13.51 1.58 13.95
N GLN A 388 14.61 2.35 13.96
CA GLN A 388 15.22 2.85 15.20
C GLN A 388 14.22 3.68 16.02
N LEU A 389 14.25 3.54 17.34
CA LEU A 389 13.43 4.33 18.26
C LEU A 389 14.22 5.52 18.84
N ILE A 390 13.65 6.72 18.74
CA ILE A 390 14.11 7.90 19.48
C ILE A 390 13.26 8.04 20.74
N HIS A 391 13.88 7.84 21.89
CA HIS A 391 13.23 7.90 23.20
C HIS A 391 13.13 9.34 23.72
N VAL A 392 11.98 9.97 23.58
CA VAL A 392 11.74 11.34 24.04
C VAL A 392 11.16 11.31 25.45
N LYS A 393 11.74 12.10 26.35
CA LYS A 393 11.26 12.27 27.74
C LYS A 393 11.53 13.70 28.20
N LYS A 394 10.47 14.50 28.30
CA LYS A 394 10.58 15.92 28.67
C LYS A 394 9.59 16.35 29.74
N ARG A 395 10.03 17.26 30.60
CA ARG A 395 9.14 17.98 31.51
C ARG A 395 8.63 19.22 30.79
N VAL A 396 7.32 19.31 30.62
CA VAL A 396 6.61 20.44 30.02
C VAL A 396 5.88 21.18 31.13
N HIS A 397 6.09 22.50 31.21
CA HIS A 397 5.47 23.34 32.23
C HIS A 397 3.94 23.29 32.09
N GLY A 398 3.22 23.16 33.21
CA GLY A 398 1.75 23.04 33.22
C GLY A 398 1.18 21.68 32.78
N VAL A 399 1.98 20.78 32.19
CA VAL A 399 1.53 19.48 31.66
C VAL A 399 2.08 18.30 32.46
N GLY A 400 3.38 18.32 32.78
CA GLY A 400 4.07 17.22 33.46
C GLY A 400 5.16 16.59 32.61
N THR A 401 5.53 15.35 32.92
CA THR A 401 6.56 14.60 32.18
C THR A 401 5.94 13.84 31.03
N VAL A 402 6.21 14.29 29.82
CA VAL A 402 5.82 13.65 28.56
C VAL A 402 6.87 12.62 28.17
N THR A 403 6.45 11.42 27.80
CA THR A 403 7.30 10.34 27.27
C THR A 403 6.68 9.79 25.99
N THR A 404 7.46 9.71 24.92
CA THR A 404 7.05 9.11 23.64
C THR A 404 8.26 8.49 22.94
N LYS A 405 8.02 7.63 21.95
CA LYS A 405 9.07 7.02 21.13
C LYS A 405 8.78 7.29 19.67
N ILE A 406 9.66 8.03 19.00
CA ILE A 406 9.52 8.29 17.56
C ILE A 406 10.19 7.17 16.79
N VAL A 407 9.51 6.61 15.80
CA VAL A 407 10.06 5.58 14.91
C VAL A 407 10.75 6.25 13.73
N CYS A 408 12.06 6.05 13.59
CA CYS A 408 12.84 6.52 12.45
C CYS A 408 12.42 5.76 11.17
N PRO A 409 12.15 6.47 10.06
CA PRO A 409 12.08 5.86 8.74
C PRO A 409 13.48 5.50 8.23
N SER A 410 13.54 4.87 7.06
CA SER A 410 14.80 4.82 6.31
C SER A 410 15.29 6.25 6.01
N CYS A 411 16.60 6.46 6.04
CA CYS A 411 17.19 7.73 5.62
C CYS A 411 16.82 8.05 4.16
N THR A 412 16.92 7.06 3.27
CA THR A 412 16.70 7.24 1.83
C THR A 412 15.27 7.64 1.50
N GLU A 413 14.31 7.27 2.36
CA GLU A 413 12.90 7.63 2.22
C GLU A 413 12.68 9.15 2.27
N LEU A 414 13.40 9.87 3.13
CA LEU A 414 13.22 11.31 3.33
C LEU A 414 14.34 12.17 2.73
N CYS A 415 15.57 11.66 2.71
CA CYS A 415 16.74 12.42 2.25
C CYS A 415 17.20 12.01 0.85
N GLY A 416 16.74 10.87 0.30
CA GLY A 416 17.26 10.33 -0.95
C GLY A 416 18.62 9.62 -0.79
N THR A 417 19.00 8.82 -1.77
CA THR A 417 20.20 7.94 -1.71
C THR A 417 21.51 8.73 -1.62
N GLN A 418 21.61 9.86 -2.32
CA GLN A 418 22.82 10.70 -2.36
C GLN A 418 23.17 11.39 -1.03
N TYR A 419 22.23 11.48 -0.10
CA TYR A 419 22.42 12.14 1.21
C TYR A 419 22.35 11.15 2.38
N CYS A 420 22.50 9.85 2.11
CA CYS A 420 22.37 8.81 3.11
C CYS A 420 23.55 7.83 3.07
N ALA A 421 24.25 7.73 4.20
CA ALA A 421 25.17 6.62 4.43
C ALA A 421 24.36 5.32 4.65
N PRO A 422 24.96 4.14 4.37
CA PRO A 422 24.35 2.85 4.67
C PRO A 422 23.92 2.75 6.14
N ASP A 423 22.86 1.97 6.38
CA ASP A 423 22.35 1.70 7.72
C ASP A 423 23.47 1.08 8.58
N LYS A 424 23.69 1.66 9.76
CA LYS A 424 24.62 1.12 10.75
C LYS A 424 23.79 0.42 11.80
N ASN A 425 24.05 -0.88 12.00
CA ASN A 425 23.41 -1.66 13.06
C ASN A 425 23.79 -1.08 14.44
N PHE A 426 22.96 -0.16 14.93
CA PHE A 426 23.24 0.64 16.11
C PHE A 426 22.40 0.13 17.28
N ASN A 427 23.06 -0.54 18.22
CA ASN A 427 22.41 -1.10 19.42
C ASN A 427 22.31 -0.10 20.59
N GLY A 428 22.73 1.16 20.39
CA GLY A 428 22.67 2.19 21.42
C GLY A 428 21.28 2.83 21.55
N ARG A 429 21.04 3.50 22.68
CA ARG A 429 19.82 4.29 22.90
C ARG A 429 19.97 5.70 22.35
N VAL A 430 19.08 6.10 21.45
CA VAL A 430 18.97 7.50 20.98
C VAL A 430 17.78 8.17 21.65
N GLY A 431 17.96 9.41 22.11
CA GLY A 431 16.87 10.20 22.69
C GLY A 431 17.32 11.13 23.82
N ASP A 432 16.36 11.52 24.66
CA ASP A 432 16.61 12.32 25.85
C ASP A 432 17.36 11.50 26.92
N PRO A 433 18.23 12.14 27.72
CA PRO A 433 18.95 11.46 28.79
C PRO A 433 17.99 10.79 29.76
N THR A 434 18.25 9.53 30.09
CA THR A 434 17.78 8.97 31.35
C THR A 434 18.60 9.60 32.45
N ARG A 435 17.99 10.42 33.30
CA ARG A 435 18.63 10.71 34.60
C ARG A 435 18.80 9.37 35.33
N GLU A 436 19.99 8.78 35.25
CA GLU A 436 20.50 7.95 36.33
C GLU A 436 20.65 8.87 37.53
N ALA A 437 20.13 8.44 38.68
CA ALA A 437 20.41 9.11 39.92
C ALA A 437 21.92 9.06 40.13
N ILE A 438 22.59 10.20 40.03
CA ILE A 438 23.97 10.32 40.49
C ILE A 438 23.92 9.97 41.99
N PRO A 439 24.64 8.94 42.47
CA PRO A 439 24.76 8.71 43.89
C PRO A 439 25.43 9.94 44.49
N TYR A 440 24.71 10.60 45.40
CA TYR A 440 25.22 11.70 46.18
C TYR A 440 26.33 11.13 47.08
N HIS A 441 27.59 11.18 46.64
CA HIS A 441 28.72 10.95 47.54
C HIS A 441 28.88 12.22 48.39
N PRO A 442 28.66 12.17 49.72
CA PRO A 442 29.00 13.30 50.57
C PRO A 442 30.51 13.44 50.52
N LYS A 443 31.01 14.55 49.95
CA LYS A 443 32.41 14.91 50.08
C LYS A 443 32.65 15.20 51.57
N PHE A 444 33.36 14.29 52.24
CA PHE A 444 34.02 14.57 53.50
C PHE A 444 34.96 15.76 53.28
N ILE A 445 34.56 16.93 53.78
CA ILE A 445 35.46 18.08 53.91
C ILE A 445 36.34 17.76 55.13
N ILE A 446 37.52 17.21 54.89
CA ILE A 446 38.57 17.14 55.91
C ILE A 446 39.21 18.52 55.96
N MET A 447 38.78 19.31 56.94
CA MET A 447 39.38 20.61 57.26
C MET A 447 40.70 20.34 58.00
N PHE A 448 41.84 20.45 57.31
CA PHE A 448 43.14 20.46 57.97
C PHE A 448 43.30 21.79 58.73
N LEU A 449 43.10 21.73 60.04
CA LEU A 449 43.58 22.75 60.98
C LEU A 449 45.10 22.66 61.04
N VAL A 450 45.78 23.56 60.33
CA VAL A 450 47.20 23.82 60.55
C VAL A 450 47.29 24.81 61.71
N VAL A 451 47.60 24.28 62.88
CA VAL A 451 48.06 25.02 64.06
C VAL A 451 49.49 24.55 64.32
N LEU A 452 50.38 25.52 64.62
CA LEU A 452 51.77 25.43 65.13
C LEU A 452 52.75 26.10 64.15
N THR A 453 53.65 26.98 64.54
CA THR A 453 53.87 27.84 65.73
C THR A 453 55.07 28.69 65.34
N LEU A 454 55.08 29.97 65.73
CA LEU A 454 56.31 30.77 65.75
C LEU A 454 57.34 30.11 66.67
N HIS A 455 58.56 29.92 66.18
CA HIS A 455 59.83 30.18 66.88
C HIS A 455 60.83 30.68 65.84
#